data_AF-A0A970QHR9-F1
#
_entry.id   AF-A0A970QHR9-F1
#
_cell.length_a   1.000
_cell.length_b   1.000
_cell.length_c   1.000
_cell.angle_alpha   90.00
_cell.angle_beta   90.00
_cell.angle_gamma   90.00
#
_symmetry.space_group_name_H-M   'P 1'
#
loop_
_entity.id
_entity.type
_entity.pdbx_description
1 polymer ?
#
loop_
_entity_poly.entity_id
_entity_poly.type
_entity_poly.pdbx_seq_one_letter_code
_entity_poly.pdbx_strand_id
1 'polypeptide(L)'
;MRRTASRFAAVILILLLLAGCAAPGQTELPSAACLPIGEIGMQHLGRRVTVQGRLTWVRRLDQGGIQFDVQDDSGTIRAFADPSIQPDGYRLALEQDCQLSGVVRLYRGQLEIQPESEADILLPGTYRFEQVQVVKVVDGDTVHVLDASGERLIVRIIGIDCPELAGEPLAEEARRRAEDLLSAQVVFLERDNGPEDRYGRLLRYIWLQEPAVIDESSIRSLNFSAILLLEGLARAVGYNDNTKYAPVFEALAREAQTAGRGLWCNS
;
A
#
# COMPACT_ATOMS: atom_id res chain seq x y z
N MET A 1 17.92 15.46 -58.35
CA MET A 1 16.98 14.97 -59.39
C MET A 1 16.62 13.51 -59.09
N ARG A 2 15.32 13.23 -58.96
CA ARG A 2 14.58 11.94 -59.18
C ARG A 2 15.00 10.72 -58.31
N ARG A 3 14.16 10.28 -57.35
CA ARG A 3 13.06 9.27 -57.45
C ARG A 3 13.62 7.87 -57.77
N THR A 4 13.31 6.75 -57.10
CA THR A 4 12.00 6.16 -56.71
C THR A 4 12.22 4.83 -55.94
N ALA A 5 11.48 4.55 -54.86
CA ALA A 5 10.48 3.47 -54.66
C ALA A 5 10.95 2.01 -54.90
N SER A 6 11.00 1.16 -53.85
CA SER A 6 9.95 0.25 -53.35
C SER A 6 9.74 -1.02 -54.19
N ARG A 7 9.82 -2.22 -53.57
CA ARG A 7 8.73 -3.23 -53.48
C ARG A 7 9.19 -4.68 -53.15
N PHE A 8 8.53 -5.28 -52.13
CA PHE A 8 8.06 -6.69 -51.95
C PHE A 8 9.08 -7.86 -51.95
N ALA A 9 8.91 -9.03 -51.33
CA ALA A 9 8.07 -9.64 -50.28
C ALA A 9 8.54 -11.11 -50.12
N ALA A 10 8.50 -11.70 -48.91
CA ALA A 10 8.40 -13.14 -48.62
C ALA A 10 8.31 -13.28 -47.08
N VAL A 11 7.17 -13.55 -46.43
CA VAL A 11 6.40 -14.81 -46.33
C VAL A 11 7.26 -16.02 -45.96
N ILE A 12 7.44 -16.26 -44.67
CA ILE A 12 7.57 -17.62 -44.11
C ILE A 12 6.64 -17.74 -42.89
N LEU A 13 5.70 -18.65 -43.06
CA LEU A 13 4.71 -19.17 -42.11
C LEU A 13 5.36 -20.33 -41.33
N ILE A 14 5.44 -20.26 -40.00
CA ILE A 14 5.61 -21.46 -39.16
C ILE A 14 4.60 -21.40 -38.00
N LEU A 15 3.77 -22.44 -37.96
CA LEU A 15 2.69 -22.71 -37.02
C LEU A 15 3.22 -23.27 -35.68
N LEU A 16 2.56 -22.84 -34.59
CA LEU A 16 2.15 -23.60 -33.39
C LEU A 16 3.11 -24.64 -32.77
N LEU A 17 3.54 -24.33 -31.54
CA LEU A 17 3.53 -25.28 -30.41
C LEU A 17 3.26 -24.50 -29.11
N LEU A 18 2.03 -24.62 -28.63
CA LEU A 18 1.62 -24.20 -27.28
C LEU A 18 2.27 -25.15 -26.27
N ALA A 19 3.29 -24.67 -25.57
CA ALA A 19 3.74 -25.26 -24.32
C ALA A 19 3.55 -24.19 -23.23
N GLY A 20 2.65 -24.47 -22.29
CA GLY A 20 2.36 -23.60 -21.17
C GLY A 20 3.60 -23.36 -20.32
N CYS A 21 4.08 -22.12 -20.32
CA CYS A 21 4.90 -21.62 -19.22
C CYS A 21 3.93 -21.10 -18.16
N ALA A 22 3.71 -21.90 -17.13
CA ALA A 22 3.14 -21.44 -15.87
C ALA A 22 4.01 -20.27 -15.35
N ALA A 23 3.36 -19.18 -14.98
CA ALA A 23 4.02 -18.03 -14.37
C ALA A 23 4.73 -18.47 -13.07
N PRO A 24 5.95 -18.00 -12.79
CA PRO A 24 6.66 -18.39 -11.58
C PRO A 24 6.08 -17.64 -10.38
N GLY A 25 5.63 -18.40 -9.38
CA GLY A 25 5.61 -17.95 -7.99
C GLY A 25 4.44 -17.06 -7.57
N GLN A 26 3.20 -17.49 -7.80
CA GLN A 26 2.16 -17.19 -6.82
C GLN A 26 2.53 -17.99 -5.56
N THR A 27 3.06 -17.32 -4.55
CA THR A 27 3.15 -17.91 -3.22
C THR A 27 1.72 -18.09 -2.74
N GLU A 28 1.14 -19.26 -2.98
CA GLU A 28 -0.12 -19.66 -2.36
C GLU A 28 0.08 -19.55 -0.85
N LEU A 29 -0.53 -18.51 -0.26
CA LEU A 29 -0.74 -18.42 1.17
C LEU A 29 -1.39 -19.73 1.63
N PRO A 30 -1.03 -20.26 2.81
CA PRO A 30 -1.56 -21.54 3.28
C PRO A 30 -3.08 -21.51 3.25
N SER A 31 -3.66 -22.25 2.30
CA SER A 31 -5.10 -22.39 2.10
C SER A 31 -5.66 -23.25 3.23
N ALA A 32 -5.95 -22.62 4.37
CA ALA A 32 -6.97 -23.14 5.25
C ALA A 32 -8.31 -23.08 4.48
N ALA A 33 -8.98 -24.22 4.32
CA ALA A 33 -10.25 -24.26 3.63
C ALA A 33 -11.24 -23.31 4.31
N CYS A 34 -11.81 -22.36 3.55
CA CYS A 34 -12.83 -21.45 4.06
C CYS A 34 -14.08 -22.25 4.46
N LEU A 35 -14.55 -22.04 5.69
CA LEU A 35 -15.83 -22.55 6.16
C LEU A 35 -16.94 -21.54 5.84
N PRO A 36 -18.15 -22.00 5.44
CA PRO A 36 -19.33 -21.14 5.43
C PRO A 36 -19.60 -20.62 6.84
N ILE A 37 -19.92 -19.33 6.97
CA ILE A 37 -20.13 -18.68 8.26
C ILE A 37 -21.26 -19.36 9.07
N GLY A 38 -22.32 -19.80 8.40
CA GLY A 38 -23.45 -20.51 9.00
C GLY A 38 -23.09 -21.90 9.57
N GLU A 39 -21.94 -22.48 9.21
CA GLU A 39 -21.44 -23.73 9.78
C GLU A 39 -20.63 -23.53 11.06
N ILE A 40 -20.30 -22.28 11.41
CA ILE A 40 -19.59 -21.98 12.66
C ILE A 40 -20.53 -22.23 13.84
N GLY A 41 -20.05 -23.05 14.77
CA GLY A 41 -20.84 -23.61 15.86
C GLY A 41 -19.96 -23.98 17.04
N MET A 42 -20.56 -24.48 18.11
CA MET A 42 -19.85 -24.79 19.37
C MET A 42 -18.70 -25.79 19.20
N GLN A 43 -18.77 -26.67 18.19
CA GLN A 43 -17.69 -27.59 17.83
C GLN A 43 -16.41 -26.89 17.37
N HIS A 44 -16.52 -25.63 16.95
CA HIS A 44 -15.41 -24.79 16.53
C HIS A 44 -14.82 -23.95 17.68
N LEU A 45 -15.44 -23.94 18.87
CA LEU A 45 -14.97 -23.15 20.02
C LEU A 45 -13.51 -23.51 20.37
N GLY A 46 -12.66 -22.48 20.46
CA GLY A 46 -11.22 -22.62 20.72
C GLY A 46 -10.41 -23.12 19.53
N ARG A 47 -11.02 -23.34 18.37
CA ARG A 47 -10.33 -23.72 17.13
C ARG A 47 -10.15 -22.51 16.23
N ARG A 48 -9.08 -22.55 15.44
CA ARG A 48 -8.84 -21.57 14.39
C ARG A 48 -9.67 -21.94 13.16
N VAL A 49 -10.35 -20.94 12.59
CA VAL A 49 -11.16 -21.08 11.37
C VAL A 49 -10.80 -19.97 10.40
N THR A 50 -11.14 -20.16 9.13
CA THR A 50 -11.07 -19.14 8.09
C THR A 50 -12.44 -19.04 7.42
N VAL A 51 -12.94 -17.82 7.23
CA VAL A 51 -14.20 -17.51 6.54
C VAL A 51 -13.94 -16.45 5.47
N GLN A 52 -14.84 -16.38 4.48
CA GLN A 52 -14.83 -15.33 3.47
C GLN A 52 -16.22 -14.72 3.41
N GLY A 53 -16.30 -13.40 3.33
CA GLY A 53 -17.57 -12.69 3.28
C GLY A 53 -17.35 -11.20 3.11
N ARG A 54 -18.38 -10.43 3.44
CA ARG A 54 -18.41 -8.97 3.32
C ARG A 54 -18.58 -8.31 4.66
N LEU A 55 -17.85 -7.23 4.90
CA LEU A 55 -18.01 -6.39 6.08
C LEU A 55 -19.35 -5.67 6.04
N THR A 56 -20.24 -5.94 7.00
CA THR A 56 -21.57 -5.31 7.06
C THR A 56 -21.73 -4.38 8.25
N TRP A 57 -20.80 -4.44 9.19
CA TRP A 57 -20.75 -3.54 10.33
C TRP A 57 -19.31 -3.39 10.83
N VAL A 58 -18.92 -2.17 11.24
CA VAL A 58 -17.60 -1.90 11.82
C VAL A 58 -17.76 -0.84 12.92
N ARG A 59 -17.17 -1.08 14.09
CA ARG A 59 -17.12 -0.15 15.21
C ARG A 59 -15.74 -0.17 15.85
N ARG A 60 -15.13 1.01 15.94
CA ARG A 60 -13.95 1.25 16.78
C ARG A 60 -14.40 1.46 18.21
N LEU A 61 -13.77 0.75 19.15
CA LEU A 61 -14.02 0.89 20.58
C LEU A 61 -13.10 1.95 21.18
N ASP A 62 -13.55 2.60 22.24
CA ASP A 62 -12.79 3.67 22.92
C ASP A 62 -11.45 3.19 23.50
N GLN A 63 -11.30 1.88 23.70
CA GLN A 63 -10.08 1.23 24.20
C GLN A 63 -9.12 0.79 23.08
N GLY A 64 -9.39 1.15 21.82
CA GLY A 64 -8.50 0.91 20.67
C GLY A 64 -8.78 -0.36 19.86
N GLY A 65 -9.63 -1.26 20.36
CA GLY A 65 -10.02 -2.47 19.62
C GLY A 65 -11.07 -2.20 18.56
N ILE A 66 -11.22 -3.12 17.60
CA ILE A 66 -12.21 -2.99 16.52
C ILE A 66 -13.14 -4.19 16.55
N GLN A 67 -14.45 -3.93 16.56
CA GLN A 67 -15.47 -4.95 16.33
C GLN A 67 -16.03 -4.79 14.92
N PHE A 68 -16.26 -5.90 14.23
CA PHE A 68 -16.86 -5.88 12.90
C PHE A 68 -17.64 -7.15 12.64
N ASP A 69 -18.63 -7.07 11.75
CA ASP A 69 -19.43 -8.22 11.33
C ASP A 69 -19.08 -8.58 9.88
N VAL A 70 -18.86 -9.88 9.65
CA VAL A 70 -18.62 -10.47 8.32
C VAL A 70 -19.83 -11.30 7.93
N GLN A 71 -20.32 -11.13 6.71
CA GLN A 71 -21.49 -11.83 6.20
C GLN A 71 -21.19 -12.54 4.87
N ASP A 72 -21.63 -13.79 4.74
CA ASP A 72 -21.72 -14.53 3.48
C ASP A 72 -23.17 -14.96 3.23
N ASP A 73 -23.41 -15.81 2.22
CA ASP A 73 -24.74 -16.31 1.89
C ASP A 73 -25.32 -17.26 2.96
N SER A 74 -24.49 -17.79 3.85
CA SER A 74 -24.85 -18.77 4.88
C SER A 74 -25.10 -18.14 6.26
N GLY A 75 -24.55 -16.95 6.55
CA GLY A 75 -24.80 -16.25 7.80
C GLY A 75 -23.90 -15.05 8.05
N THR A 76 -23.97 -14.53 9.28
CA THR A 76 -23.15 -13.41 9.77
C THR A 76 -22.43 -13.82 11.05
N ILE A 77 -21.16 -13.45 11.16
CA ILE A 77 -20.36 -13.65 12.37
C ILE A 77 -19.65 -12.38 12.78
N ARG A 78 -19.61 -12.15 14.09
CA ARG A 78 -18.88 -11.04 14.69
C ARG A 78 -17.41 -11.40 14.83
N ALA A 79 -16.56 -10.40 14.66
CA ALA A 79 -15.15 -10.46 14.96
C ALA A 79 -14.74 -9.34 15.91
N PHE A 80 -13.69 -9.61 16.68
CA PHE A 80 -13.05 -8.62 17.55
C PHE A 80 -11.54 -8.67 17.34
N ALA A 81 -10.98 -7.58 16.79
CA ALA A 81 -9.55 -7.37 16.71
C ALA A 81 -9.08 -6.58 17.95
N ASP A 82 -8.14 -7.16 18.69
CA ASP A 82 -7.48 -6.54 19.83
C ASP A 82 -6.70 -5.27 19.42
N PRO A 83 -6.55 -4.25 20.29
CA PRO A 83 -5.76 -3.06 19.95
C PRO A 83 -4.32 -3.33 19.50
N SER A 84 -3.71 -4.45 19.92
CA SER A 84 -2.37 -4.86 19.47
C SER A 84 -2.35 -5.32 18.00
N ILE A 85 -3.50 -5.73 17.48
CA ILE A 85 -3.74 -5.98 16.07
C ILE A 85 -4.18 -4.62 15.52
N GLN A 86 -3.23 -3.74 15.24
CA GLN A 86 -3.48 -2.45 14.64
C GLN A 86 -3.57 -2.62 13.12
N PRO A 87 -4.75 -2.68 12.49
CA PRO A 87 -4.82 -2.55 11.04
C PRO A 87 -4.54 -1.09 10.63
N ASP A 88 -3.48 -0.45 11.14
CA ASP A 88 -3.11 0.96 10.87
C ASP A 88 -2.69 1.18 9.39
N GLY A 89 -2.82 0.16 8.53
CA GLY A 89 -2.82 0.29 7.07
C GLY A 89 -4.17 0.06 6.39
N TYR A 90 -5.18 -0.46 7.09
CA TYR A 90 -6.45 -0.89 6.51
C TYR A 90 -7.63 -0.25 7.24
N ARG A 91 -8.32 0.66 6.55
CA ARG A 91 -9.66 1.05 6.98
C ARG A 91 -10.61 -0.07 6.57
N LEU A 92 -11.03 -0.90 7.53
CA LEU A 92 -12.21 -1.76 7.37
C LEU A 92 -13.38 -0.87 6.94
N ALA A 93 -13.83 -1.03 5.70
CA ALA A 93 -14.93 -0.29 5.11
C ALA A 93 -16.17 -1.19 5.05
N LEU A 94 -17.35 -0.59 5.22
CA LEU A 94 -18.60 -1.30 4.98
C LEU A 94 -18.66 -1.74 3.52
N GLU A 95 -19.32 -2.85 3.28
CA GLU A 95 -19.52 -3.51 1.98
C GLU A 95 -18.23 -4.04 1.33
N GLN A 96 -17.10 -3.97 2.02
CA GLN A 96 -15.83 -4.49 1.56
C GLN A 96 -15.77 -6.00 1.76
N ASP A 97 -15.39 -6.74 0.72
CA ASP A 97 -15.14 -8.17 0.85
C ASP A 97 -13.88 -8.39 1.71
N CYS A 98 -13.87 -9.48 2.48
CA CYS A 98 -12.76 -9.87 3.34
C CYS A 98 -12.66 -11.39 3.47
N GLN A 99 -11.45 -11.90 3.65
CA GLN A 99 -11.19 -13.19 4.27
C GLN A 99 -10.73 -12.95 5.71
N LEU A 100 -11.40 -13.60 6.66
CA LEU A 100 -11.14 -13.49 8.08
C LEU A 100 -10.72 -14.85 8.62
N SER A 101 -9.56 -14.89 9.28
CA SER A 101 -9.09 -16.04 10.06
C SER A 101 -9.05 -15.69 11.54
N GLY A 102 -9.07 -16.69 12.41
CA GLY A 102 -8.90 -16.47 13.84
C GLY A 102 -9.46 -17.59 14.69
N VAL A 103 -9.29 -17.47 16.00
CA VAL A 103 -9.80 -18.44 16.98
C VAL A 103 -11.26 -18.12 17.29
N VAL A 104 -12.13 -19.13 17.19
CA VAL A 104 -13.53 -18.97 17.60
C VAL A 104 -13.62 -18.87 19.12
N ARG A 105 -14.21 -17.80 19.62
CA ARG A 105 -14.46 -17.54 21.05
C ARG A 105 -15.95 -17.38 21.31
N LEU A 106 -16.32 -17.47 22.58
CA LEU A 106 -17.67 -17.22 23.05
C LEU A 106 -17.68 -15.90 23.84
N TYR A 107 -18.41 -14.91 23.36
CA TYR A 107 -18.57 -13.62 24.02
C TYR A 107 -20.05 -13.30 24.21
N ARG A 108 -20.45 -13.07 25.47
CA ARG A 108 -21.85 -12.80 25.86
C ARG A 108 -22.87 -13.80 25.27
N GLY A 109 -22.46 -15.07 25.16
CA GLY A 109 -23.30 -16.15 24.64
C GLY A 109 -23.36 -16.25 23.10
N GLN A 110 -22.58 -15.45 22.37
CA GLN A 110 -22.47 -15.51 20.91
C GLN A 110 -21.06 -15.93 20.49
N LEU A 111 -20.96 -16.69 19.41
CA LEU A 111 -19.67 -17.04 18.82
C LEU A 111 -19.11 -15.84 18.06
N GLU A 112 -17.82 -15.60 18.23
CA GLU A 112 -17.06 -14.58 17.52
C GLU A 112 -15.73 -15.16 17.03
N ILE A 113 -15.16 -14.59 15.98
CA ILE A 113 -13.80 -14.89 15.55
C ILE A 113 -12.86 -13.82 16.10
N GLN A 114 -11.83 -14.24 16.83
CA GLN A 114 -10.75 -13.35 17.26
C GLN A 114 -9.52 -13.60 16.37
N PRO A 115 -9.20 -12.69 15.43
CA PRO A 115 -7.89 -12.70 14.78
C PRO A 115 -6.77 -12.58 15.82
N GLU A 116 -5.61 -13.13 15.49
CA GLU A 116 -4.40 -13.10 16.34
C GLU A 116 -3.28 -12.26 15.69
N SER A 117 -3.43 -11.88 14.42
CA SER A 117 -2.48 -11.04 13.68
C SER A 117 -3.18 -10.20 12.60
N GLU A 118 -2.52 -9.17 12.06
CA GLU A 118 -3.05 -8.40 10.92
C GLU A 118 -3.29 -9.28 9.68
N ALA A 119 -2.45 -10.30 9.45
CA ALA A 119 -2.57 -11.22 8.32
C ALA A 119 -3.83 -12.09 8.39
N ASP A 120 -4.52 -12.10 9.53
CA ASP A 120 -5.76 -12.81 9.72
C ASP A 120 -6.96 -12.05 9.11
N ILE A 121 -6.79 -10.78 8.76
CA ILE A 121 -7.84 -9.95 8.16
C ILE A 121 -7.37 -9.52 6.77
N LEU A 122 -7.69 -10.32 5.77
CA LEU A 122 -7.35 -10.03 4.38
C LEU A 122 -8.53 -9.34 3.69
N LEU A 123 -8.28 -8.26 2.97
CA LEU A 123 -9.30 -7.50 2.25
C LEU A 123 -9.03 -7.59 0.73
N PRO A 124 -9.70 -8.51 0.00
CA PRO A 124 -9.57 -8.60 -1.46
C PRO A 124 -9.90 -7.25 -2.12
N GLY A 125 -9.00 -6.76 -2.96
CA GLY A 125 -9.18 -5.49 -3.68
C GLY A 125 -8.67 -4.24 -2.95
N THR A 126 -8.14 -4.37 -1.74
CA THR A 126 -7.26 -3.36 -1.13
C THR A 126 -6.01 -4.06 -0.64
N TYR A 127 -5.10 -4.32 -1.58
CA TYR A 127 -3.70 -4.39 -1.23
C TYR A 127 -3.38 -3.13 -0.40
N ARG A 128 -2.72 -3.28 0.75
CA ARG A 128 -2.17 -2.14 1.53
C ARG A 128 -1.51 -1.10 0.63
N PHE A 129 -1.00 -1.61 -0.48
CA PHE A 129 -0.36 -0.89 -1.55
C PHE A 129 -1.15 -0.98 -2.85
N GLU A 130 -1.58 0.15 -3.35
CA GLU A 130 -2.14 0.23 -4.70
C GLU A 130 -1.00 0.30 -5.72
N GLN A 131 -0.91 -0.68 -6.61
CA GLN A 131 0.07 -0.67 -7.69
C GLN A 131 -0.34 0.33 -8.76
N VAL A 132 0.52 1.29 -9.07
CA VAL A 132 0.28 2.35 -10.06
C VAL A 132 1.49 2.56 -10.96
N GLN A 133 1.26 3.11 -12.16
CA GLN A 133 2.35 3.54 -13.04
C GLN A 133 2.59 5.03 -12.88
N VAL A 134 3.82 5.44 -12.55
CA VAL A 134 4.18 6.86 -12.56
C VAL A 134 4.36 7.35 -14.00
N VAL A 135 3.60 8.38 -14.37
CA VAL A 135 3.63 8.96 -15.72
C VAL A 135 4.26 10.35 -15.79
N LYS A 136 4.36 11.04 -14.65
CA LYS A 136 5.05 12.33 -14.57
C LYS A 136 5.50 12.63 -13.15
N VAL A 137 6.75 13.03 -12.98
CA VAL A 137 7.22 13.73 -11.79
C VAL A 137 7.02 15.23 -12.01
N VAL A 138 6.25 15.89 -11.14
CA VAL A 138 5.97 17.33 -11.26
C VAL A 138 7.08 18.12 -10.59
N ASP A 139 7.37 17.75 -9.35
CA ASP A 139 8.44 18.24 -8.49
C ASP A 139 8.87 17.09 -7.54
N GLY A 140 9.68 17.37 -6.52
CA GLY A 140 10.20 16.33 -5.64
C GLY A 140 9.16 15.63 -4.77
N ASP A 141 7.94 16.17 -4.65
CA ASP A 141 6.92 15.64 -3.74
C ASP A 141 5.50 15.52 -4.35
N THR A 142 5.35 15.83 -5.63
CA THR A 142 4.11 15.68 -6.39
C THR A 142 4.34 14.89 -7.68
N VAL A 143 3.51 13.86 -7.90
CA VAL A 143 3.57 13.01 -9.09
C VAL A 143 2.20 12.79 -9.70
N HIS A 144 2.17 12.50 -11.00
CA HIS A 144 0.99 11.95 -11.67
C HIS A 144 1.19 10.47 -11.93
N VAL A 145 0.13 9.72 -11.68
CA VAL A 145 0.11 8.25 -11.83
C VAL A 145 -1.08 7.81 -12.68
N LEU A 146 -0.98 6.60 -13.21
CA LEU A 146 -2.12 5.84 -13.75
C LEU A 146 -2.42 4.69 -12.79
N ASP A 147 -3.68 4.56 -12.39
CA ASP A 147 -4.15 3.42 -11.63
C ASP A 147 -4.33 2.17 -12.52
N ALA A 148 -4.82 1.07 -11.93
CA ALA A 148 -5.10 -0.15 -12.66
C ALA A 148 -6.20 -0.01 -13.73
N SER A 149 -7.08 0.99 -13.62
CA SER A 149 -8.13 1.28 -14.59
C SER A 149 -7.65 2.16 -15.76
N GLY A 150 -6.46 2.76 -15.64
CA GLY A 150 -5.91 3.74 -16.57
C GLY A 150 -6.39 5.17 -16.29
N GLU A 151 -7.02 5.42 -15.15
CA GLU A 151 -7.37 6.77 -14.68
C GLU A 151 -6.11 7.50 -14.22
N ARG A 152 -6.02 8.78 -14.59
CA ARG A 152 -4.90 9.63 -14.21
C ARG A 152 -5.18 10.34 -12.89
N LEU A 153 -4.36 10.05 -11.89
CA LEU A 153 -4.47 10.61 -10.54
C LEU A 153 -3.26 11.50 -10.23
N ILE A 154 -3.44 12.46 -9.32
CA ILE A 154 -2.37 13.32 -8.81
C ILE A 154 -2.11 12.93 -7.36
N VAL A 155 -0.86 12.66 -7.03
CA VAL A 155 -0.43 12.24 -5.69
C VAL A 155 0.47 13.33 -5.09
N ARG A 156 0.12 13.80 -3.89
CA ARG A 156 1.01 14.56 -3.00
C ARG A 156 1.62 13.58 -2.00
N ILE A 157 2.93 13.47 -2.05
CA ILE A 157 3.69 12.52 -1.26
C ILE A 157 3.72 12.97 0.21
N ILE A 158 3.33 12.06 1.11
CA ILE A 158 3.25 12.33 2.54
C ILE A 158 4.65 12.28 3.17
N GLY A 159 4.87 13.16 4.15
CA GLY A 159 6.02 13.10 5.06
C GLY A 159 7.24 13.89 4.62
N ILE A 160 7.20 14.46 3.41
CA ILE A 160 8.31 15.25 2.86
C ILE A 160 7.83 16.57 2.23
N ASP A 161 8.72 17.55 2.32
CA ASP A 161 8.65 18.79 1.59
C ASP A 161 9.97 18.96 0.83
N CYS A 162 9.90 18.94 -0.50
CA CYS A 162 11.08 19.09 -1.33
C CYS A 162 11.36 20.57 -1.61
N PRO A 163 12.63 20.97 -1.77
CA PRO A 163 12.98 22.35 -2.13
C PRO A 163 12.29 22.76 -3.42
N GLU A 164 11.62 23.91 -3.41
CA GLU A 164 10.92 24.45 -4.57
C GLU A 164 11.93 24.84 -5.67
N LEU A 165 11.61 24.50 -6.93
CA LEU A 165 12.47 24.80 -8.10
C LEU A 165 12.76 26.30 -8.26
N ALA A 166 11.91 27.15 -7.71
CA ALA A 166 12.09 28.59 -7.67
C ALA A 166 12.91 29.02 -6.45
N GLY A 167 14.22 28.78 -6.49
CA GLY A 167 15.18 29.50 -5.66
C GLY A 167 15.64 28.82 -4.38
N GLU A 168 15.26 27.55 -4.12
CA GLU A 168 15.89 26.77 -3.05
C GLU A 168 17.09 25.95 -3.55
N PRO A 169 18.21 25.92 -2.80
CA PRO A 169 19.32 25.01 -3.10
C PRO A 169 18.85 23.56 -3.18
N LEU A 170 19.44 22.80 -4.10
CA LEU A 170 19.18 21.37 -4.30
C LEU A 170 17.80 20.99 -4.85
N ALA A 171 16.98 21.96 -5.28
CA ALA A 171 15.69 21.66 -5.89
C ALA A 171 15.82 20.82 -7.18
N GLU A 172 16.82 21.12 -8.02
CA GLU A 172 17.06 20.36 -9.25
C GLU A 172 17.63 18.96 -8.96
N GLU A 173 18.48 18.83 -7.94
CA GLU A 173 19.02 17.56 -7.45
C GLU A 173 17.90 16.67 -6.88
N ALA A 174 17.02 17.23 -6.04
CA ALA A 174 15.86 16.53 -5.50
C ALA A 174 14.91 16.08 -6.61
N ARG A 175 14.62 16.96 -7.58
CA ARG A 175 13.80 16.63 -8.75
C ARG A 175 14.42 15.51 -9.59
N ARG A 176 15.70 15.59 -9.91
CA ARG A 176 16.40 14.53 -10.67
C ARG A 176 16.39 13.21 -9.93
N ARG A 177 16.60 13.24 -8.61
CA ARG A 177 16.55 12.03 -7.80
C ARG A 177 15.15 11.42 -7.79
N ALA A 178 14.12 12.26 -7.70
CA ALA A 178 12.74 11.82 -7.83
C ALA A 178 12.47 11.20 -9.22
N GLU A 179 13.00 11.81 -10.28
CA GLU A 179 12.90 11.27 -11.63
C GLU A 179 13.60 9.92 -11.78
N ASP A 180 14.80 9.76 -11.24
CA ASP A 180 15.56 8.51 -11.30
C ASP A 180 14.84 7.36 -10.57
N LEU A 181 14.21 7.69 -9.43
CA LEU A 181 13.52 6.71 -8.60
C LEU A 181 12.11 6.39 -9.09
N LEU A 182 11.42 7.31 -9.76
CA LEU A 182 9.99 7.17 -10.05
C LEU A 182 9.64 7.13 -11.55
N SER A 183 10.43 7.74 -12.44
CA SER A 183 10.00 7.93 -13.84
C SER A 183 9.82 6.61 -14.58
N ALA A 184 8.65 6.44 -15.19
CA ALA A 184 8.25 5.23 -15.92
C ALA A 184 8.34 3.94 -15.08
N GLN A 185 8.34 4.06 -13.75
CA GLN A 185 8.31 2.92 -12.84
C GLN A 185 6.89 2.60 -12.40
N VAL A 186 6.69 1.33 -12.07
CA VAL A 186 5.53 0.86 -11.33
C VAL A 186 5.87 0.95 -9.86
N VAL A 187 5.02 1.64 -9.09
CA VAL A 187 5.22 1.88 -7.66
C VAL A 187 3.97 1.50 -6.87
N PHE A 188 4.09 1.53 -5.56
CA PHE A 188 3.11 1.04 -4.62
C PHE A 188 2.66 2.19 -3.70
N LEU A 189 1.42 2.62 -3.85
CA LEU A 189 0.85 3.71 -3.05
C LEU A 189 0.24 3.17 -1.77
N GLU A 190 0.71 3.65 -0.63
CA GLU A 190 0.10 3.35 0.67
C GLU A 190 -0.70 4.56 1.15
N ARG A 191 -1.92 4.29 1.59
CA ARG A 191 -2.80 5.29 2.18
C ARG A 191 -2.60 5.36 3.69
N ASP A 192 -2.79 6.56 4.25
CA ASP A 192 -2.93 6.83 5.68
C ASP A 192 -4.36 7.37 6.00
N ASN A 193 -4.52 8.13 7.08
CA ASN A 193 -5.82 8.60 7.57
C ASN A 193 -6.63 9.43 6.56
N GLY A 194 -6.01 10.41 5.91
CA GLY A 194 -6.62 11.34 4.97
C GLY A 194 -6.53 10.86 3.52
N PRO A 195 -7.64 10.80 2.76
CA PRO A 195 -7.61 10.32 1.37
C PRO A 195 -7.00 11.32 0.41
N GLU A 196 -7.29 12.61 0.60
CA GLU A 196 -7.00 13.72 -0.32
C GLU A 196 -6.76 15.02 0.44
N ASP A 197 -6.11 15.98 -0.22
CA ASP A 197 -6.04 17.36 0.24
C ASP A 197 -7.18 18.23 -0.32
N ARG A 198 -7.22 19.50 0.07
CA ARG A 198 -8.24 20.46 -0.38
C ARG A 198 -8.26 20.73 -1.89
N TYR A 199 -7.23 20.29 -2.62
CA TYR A 199 -7.08 20.44 -4.06
C TYR A 199 -7.44 19.16 -4.82
N GLY A 200 -7.90 18.11 -4.12
CA GLY A 200 -8.24 16.82 -4.71
C GLY A 200 -7.02 15.97 -5.07
N ARG A 201 -5.84 16.29 -4.54
CA ARG A 201 -4.66 15.42 -4.70
C ARG A 201 -4.71 14.31 -3.69
N LEU A 202 -4.45 13.08 -4.12
CA LEU A 202 -4.34 11.93 -3.24
C LEU A 202 -3.15 12.11 -2.30
N LEU A 203 -3.36 11.88 -1.00
CA LEU A 203 -2.29 11.86 -0.02
C LEU A 203 -1.82 10.40 0.14
N ARG A 204 -0.61 10.09 -0.31
CA ARG A 204 -0.04 8.73 -0.26
C ARG A 204 1.43 8.72 0.12
N TYR A 205 1.86 7.64 0.77
CA TYR A 205 3.27 7.25 0.76
C TYR A 205 3.56 6.47 -0.53
N ILE A 206 4.78 6.60 -1.05
CA ILE A 206 5.23 5.84 -2.23
C ILE A 206 6.29 4.83 -1.80
N TRP A 207 6.06 3.58 -2.18
CA TRP A 207 6.99 2.48 -2.05
C TRP A 207 7.48 2.06 -3.43
N LEU A 208 8.80 1.95 -3.60
CA LEU A 208 9.42 1.56 -4.88
C LEU A 208 9.17 0.08 -5.21
N GLN A 209 8.94 -0.73 -4.18
CA GLN A 209 8.54 -2.13 -4.26
C GLN A 209 7.59 -2.42 -3.10
N GLU A 210 6.69 -3.38 -3.26
CA GLU A 210 5.84 -3.84 -2.16
C GLU A 210 6.71 -4.49 -1.07
N PRO A 211 6.75 -3.91 0.15
CA PRO A 211 7.55 -4.48 1.23
C PRO A 211 6.88 -5.75 1.77
N ALA A 212 7.65 -6.84 1.92
CA ALA A 212 7.17 -8.06 2.55
C ALA A 212 6.87 -7.87 4.05
N VAL A 213 7.64 -7.01 4.71
CA VAL A 213 7.49 -6.59 6.10
C VAL A 213 7.77 -5.10 6.16
N ILE A 214 7.02 -4.36 6.97
CA ILE A 214 7.30 -2.94 7.26
C ILE A 214 8.00 -2.83 8.59
N ASP A 215 9.25 -2.43 8.51
CA ASP A 215 10.18 -2.17 9.59
C ASP A 215 11.10 -1.00 9.18
N GLU A 216 12.00 -0.59 10.07
CA GLU A 216 12.89 0.53 9.75
C GLU A 216 13.76 0.24 8.51
N SER A 217 14.19 -1.01 8.30
CA SER A 217 15.06 -1.37 7.17
C SER A 217 14.36 -1.22 5.82
N SER A 218 13.15 -1.76 5.70
CA SER A 218 12.31 -1.63 4.51
C SER A 218 11.89 -0.18 4.27
N ILE A 219 11.54 0.58 5.33
CA ILE A 219 11.24 2.02 5.20
C ILE A 219 12.46 2.74 4.59
N ARG A 220 13.65 2.55 5.13
CA ARG A 220 14.86 3.26 4.68
C ARG A 220 15.28 2.94 3.24
N SER A 221 14.98 1.73 2.78
CA SER A 221 15.46 1.24 1.48
C SER A 221 14.42 1.27 0.36
N LEU A 222 13.12 1.22 0.70
CA LEU A 222 12.04 1.09 -0.26
C LEU A 222 11.04 2.26 -0.23
N ASN A 223 10.94 3.01 0.87
CA ASN A 223 10.03 4.15 0.93
C ASN A 223 10.69 5.39 0.32
N PHE A 224 10.02 5.98 -0.67
CA PHE A 224 10.54 7.12 -1.42
C PHE A 224 10.87 8.32 -0.52
N SER A 225 9.96 8.68 0.38
CA SER A 225 10.13 9.79 1.33
C SER A 225 11.36 9.57 2.21
N ALA A 226 11.54 8.36 2.74
CA ALA A 226 12.69 8.00 3.56
C ALA A 226 14.02 8.14 2.83
N ILE A 227 14.08 7.73 1.56
CA ILE A 227 15.29 7.84 0.72
C ILE A 227 15.69 9.30 0.55
N LEU A 228 14.75 10.17 0.17
CA LEU A 228 15.04 11.61 0.00
C LEU A 228 15.47 12.27 1.32
N LEU A 229 14.86 11.89 2.45
CA LEU A 229 15.25 12.41 3.77
C LEU A 229 16.68 11.98 4.14
N LEU A 230 17.04 10.72 3.91
CA LEU A 230 18.39 10.20 4.18
C LEU A 230 19.48 10.83 3.30
N GLU A 231 19.14 11.17 2.06
CA GLU A 231 20.02 11.85 1.13
C GLU A 231 20.09 13.37 1.39
N GLY A 232 19.25 13.88 2.31
CA GLY A 232 19.17 15.30 2.64
C GLY A 232 18.57 16.14 1.52
N LEU A 233 17.72 15.55 0.67
CA LEU A 233 17.08 16.18 -0.49
C LEU A 233 15.65 16.69 -0.19
N ALA A 234 15.13 16.41 1.00
CA ALA A 234 13.83 16.88 1.46
C ALA A 234 13.86 17.19 2.96
N ARG A 235 12.87 17.95 3.44
CA ARG A 235 12.60 18.17 4.86
C ARG A 235 11.46 17.27 5.31
N ALA A 236 11.55 16.74 6.53
CA ALA A 236 10.45 15.98 7.13
C ALA A 236 9.33 16.95 7.55
N VAL A 237 8.11 16.71 7.09
CA VAL A 237 6.94 17.53 7.44
C VAL A 237 5.73 16.65 7.74
N GLY A 238 4.86 17.11 8.63
CA GLY A 238 3.56 16.48 8.88
C GLY A 238 2.51 16.92 7.84
N TYR A 239 1.56 16.05 7.53
CA TYR A 239 0.44 16.34 6.63
C TYR A 239 -0.90 16.00 7.29
N ASN A 240 -1.54 16.97 7.92
CA ASN A 240 -2.76 16.76 8.73
C ASN A 240 -2.55 15.59 9.71
N ASP A 241 -3.50 14.65 9.75
CA ASP A 241 -3.44 13.45 10.58
C ASP A 241 -2.68 12.28 9.90
N ASN A 242 -1.98 12.50 8.79
CA ASN A 242 -1.19 11.47 8.09
C ASN A 242 0.22 11.39 8.67
N THR A 243 0.36 10.73 9.81
CA THR A 243 1.59 10.72 10.61
C THR A 243 2.20 9.33 10.79
N LYS A 244 1.76 8.32 10.03
CA LYS A 244 2.17 6.91 10.19
C LYS A 244 3.69 6.71 10.31
N TYR A 245 4.48 7.39 9.48
CA TYR A 245 5.95 7.27 9.48
C TYR A 245 6.69 8.49 10.07
N ALA A 246 5.98 9.44 10.66
CA ALA A 246 6.58 10.70 11.12
C ALA A 246 7.77 10.50 12.09
N PRO A 247 7.69 9.63 13.12
CA PRO A 247 8.82 9.43 14.03
C PRO A 247 10.10 8.91 13.32
N VAL A 248 9.94 7.99 12.36
CA VAL A 248 11.06 7.45 11.59
C VAL A 248 11.60 8.53 10.66
N PHE A 249 10.75 9.23 9.92
CA PHE A 249 11.16 10.28 8.99
C PHE A 249 11.92 11.43 9.67
N GLU A 250 11.47 11.86 10.85
CA GLU A 250 12.19 12.84 11.66
C GLU A 250 13.58 12.34 12.08
N ALA A 251 13.71 11.06 12.43
CA ALA A 251 15.00 10.47 12.77
C ALA A 251 15.95 10.42 11.55
N LEU A 252 15.45 10.05 10.37
CA LEU A 252 16.22 10.02 9.13
C LEU A 252 16.68 11.42 8.71
N ALA A 253 15.81 12.43 8.83
CA ALA A 253 16.17 13.82 8.56
C ALA A 253 17.29 14.31 9.49
N ARG A 254 17.21 14.01 10.80
CA ARG A 254 18.27 14.34 11.78
C ARG A 254 19.59 13.62 11.46
N GLU A 255 19.53 12.38 10.98
CA GLU A 255 20.72 11.64 10.55
C GLU A 255 21.39 12.30 9.34
N ALA A 256 20.62 12.69 8.33
CA ALA A 256 21.16 13.42 7.18
C ALA A 256 21.79 14.76 7.59
N GLN A 257 21.16 15.46 8.53
CA GLN A 257 21.69 16.72 9.09
C GLN A 257 23.01 16.52 9.82
N THR A 258 23.09 15.52 10.71
CA THR A 258 24.31 15.21 11.47
C THR A 258 25.45 14.79 10.55
N ALA A 259 25.14 14.12 9.44
CA ALA A 259 26.10 13.71 8.43
C ALA A 259 26.45 14.82 7.42
N GLY A 260 25.84 16.01 7.52
CA GLY A 260 26.05 17.11 6.59
C GLY A 260 25.71 16.73 5.14
N ARG A 261 24.63 15.98 4.90
CA ARG A 261 24.18 15.55 3.56
C ARG A 261 23.22 16.55 2.94
N GLY A 262 23.28 16.72 1.62
CA GLY A 262 22.33 17.51 0.84
C GLY A 262 22.14 18.92 1.41
N LEU A 263 20.92 19.26 1.80
CA LEU A 263 20.52 20.57 2.35
C LEU A 263 21.37 21.03 3.54
N TRP A 264 22.09 20.09 4.18
CA TRP A 264 22.87 20.31 5.38
C TRP A 264 24.38 20.42 5.16
N CYS A 265 24.88 20.34 3.91
CA CYS A 265 26.33 20.35 3.61
C CYS A 265 27.09 21.62 4.06
N ASN A 266 26.39 22.72 4.38
CA ASN A 266 26.97 23.98 4.85
C ASN A 266 26.27 24.56 6.10
N SER A 267 25.60 23.71 6.88
CA SER A 267 24.87 24.11 8.10
C SER A 267 25.73 24.10 9.36
#